data_AF-A0A031LS42-F1
#
_entry.id   AF-A0A031LS42-F1
#
_cell.length_a   1.000
_cell.length_b   1.000
_cell.length_c   1.000
_cell.angle_alpha   90.00
_cell.angle_beta   90.00
_cell.angle_gamma   90.00
#
_symmetry.space_group_name_H-M   'P 1'
#
loop_
_entity.id
_entity.type
_entity.pdbx_description
1 polymer ?
#
loop_
_entity_poly.entity_id
_entity_poly.type
_entity_poly.pdbx_seq_one_letter_code
_entity_poly.pdbx_strand_id
1 'polypeptide(L)'
;MTSIILLSLVAAGMVAIILTILYYITKIRTYIGLFFSYFALLMMLTMFLGASIYLYSPSNVSLAVAFAVNMGVMITVLAYFFAIAENISERKLHVSSIHVYSISLLAVLNEVLMGSTFGLAQFGSRLFSTPYNAFYYSINSYWFFLPMMSEMIGFYVIHYLRGLQYPYLLPLVGVTAFPPTAFNVSNWFPFAVIMTLGISAYGVFFSKRRDWKYVYLSLIVTGVILIINALPYDLNVVIAMTLYYSSIFFQVFQRGEIDKRL
;
A
#
# COMPACT_ATOMS: atom_id res chain seq x y z
N MET A 1 -17.30 -2.68 -19.16
CA MET A 1 -16.31 -3.58 -18.55
C MET A 1 -15.03 -3.49 -19.36
N THR A 2 -13.91 -3.17 -18.73
CA THR A 2 -12.60 -2.99 -19.39
C THR A 2 -11.86 -4.32 -19.54
N SER A 3 -10.99 -4.39 -20.55
CA SER A 3 -10.16 -5.58 -20.78
C SER A 3 -9.17 -5.80 -19.64
N ILE A 4 -9.02 -7.05 -19.20
CA ILE A 4 -8.06 -7.44 -18.15
C ILE A 4 -6.61 -7.14 -18.56
N ILE A 5 -6.30 -7.24 -19.86
CA ILE A 5 -4.96 -6.92 -20.39
C ILE A 5 -4.67 -5.43 -20.19
N LEU A 6 -5.64 -4.57 -20.54
CA LEU A 6 -5.49 -3.13 -20.37
C LEU A 6 -5.33 -2.75 -18.89
N LEU A 7 -6.18 -3.29 -18.01
CA LEU A 7 -6.07 -3.04 -16.57
C LEU A 7 -4.73 -3.54 -16.01
N SER A 8 -4.23 -4.70 -16.48
CA SER A 8 -2.94 -5.23 -16.05
C SER A 8 -1.77 -4.32 -16.47
N LEU A 9 -1.81 -3.76 -17.68
CA LEU A 9 -0.81 -2.80 -18.14
C LEU A 9 -0.82 -1.51 -17.31
N VAL A 10 -2.02 -1.00 -16.99
CA VAL A 10 -2.15 0.19 -16.14
C VAL A 10 -1.66 -0.10 -14.72
N ALA A 11 -2.02 -1.24 -14.12
CA ALA A 11 -1.52 -1.66 -12.80
C ALA A 11 0.01 -1.75 -12.79
N ALA A 12 0.63 -2.36 -13.80
CA ALA A 12 2.09 -2.46 -13.88
C ALA A 12 2.75 -1.07 -13.94
N GLY A 13 2.17 -0.13 -14.69
CA GLY A 13 2.62 1.26 -14.72
C GLY A 13 2.49 1.95 -13.35
N MET A 14 1.38 1.74 -12.65
CA MET A 14 1.15 2.29 -11.31
C MET A 14 2.14 1.75 -10.28
N VAL A 15 2.38 0.43 -10.26
CA VAL A 15 3.39 -0.20 -9.41
C VAL A 15 4.76 0.44 -9.63
N ALA A 16 5.17 0.68 -10.88
CA ALA A 16 6.44 1.33 -11.19
C ALA A 16 6.49 2.77 -10.65
N ILE A 17 5.40 3.53 -10.76
CA ILE A 17 5.29 4.90 -10.23
C ILE A 17 5.38 4.89 -8.70
N ILE A 18 4.64 4.01 -8.02
CA ILE A 18 4.63 3.91 -6.56
C ILE A 18 6.01 3.48 -6.05
N LEU A 19 6.61 2.45 -6.64
CA LEU A 19 7.98 2.04 -6.33
C LEU A 19 8.98 3.20 -6.46
N THR A 20 8.83 4.01 -7.50
CA THR A 20 9.66 5.19 -7.72
C THR A 20 9.47 6.22 -6.61
N ILE A 21 8.22 6.52 -6.23
CA ILE A 21 7.90 7.42 -5.12
C ILE A 21 8.48 6.89 -3.81
N LEU A 22 8.23 5.62 -3.46
CA LEU A 22 8.76 4.97 -2.26
C LEU A 22 10.28 5.03 -2.22
N TYR A 23 10.94 4.78 -3.36
CA TYR A 23 12.39 4.93 -3.47
C TYR A 23 12.86 6.36 -3.22
N TYR A 24 12.22 7.37 -3.81
CA TYR A 24 12.57 8.77 -3.55
C TYR A 24 12.34 9.15 -2.10
N ILE A 25 11.34 8.58 -1.43
CA ILE A 25 11.09 8.81 -0.01
C ILE A 25 12.31 8.44 0.85
N THR A 26 12.99 7.35 0.50
CA THR A 26 14.21 6.90 1.20
C THR A 26 15.38 7.87 1.06
N LYS A 27 15.32 8.81 0.13
CA LYS A 27 16.38 9.80 -0.14
C LYS A 27 16.08 11.19 0.40
N ILE A 28 14.90 11.41 0.98
CA ILE A 28 14.50 12.75 1.45
C ILE A 28 15.41 13.21 2.57
N ARG A 29 15.89 14.46 2.44
CA ARG A 29 16.70 15.12 3.47
C ARG A 29 16.11 16.45 3.97
N THR A 30 15.02 16.92 3.36
CA THR A 30 14.41 18.25 3.63
C THR A 30 12.91 18.11 3.89
N TYR A 31 12.33 19.06 4.63
CA TYR A 31 10.87 19.12 4.80
C TYR A 31 10.13 19.37 3.48
N ILE A 32 10.75 20.06 2.52
CA ILE A 32 10.22 20.22 1.16
C ILE A 32 10.08 18.85 0.49
N GLY A 33 11.10 18.00 0.54
CA GLY A 33 11.02 16.65 -0.02
C GLY A 33 9.97 15.78 0.69
N LEU A 34 9.86 15.90 2.02
CA LEU A 34 8.82 15.22 2.81
C LEU A 34 7.42 15.66 2.38
N PHE A 35 7.22 16.97 2.23
CA PHE A 35 5.97 17.54 1.76
C PHE A 35 5.60 17.00 0.38
N PHE A 36 6.51 17.03 -0.59
CA PHE A 36 6.22 16.54 -1.95
C PHE A 36 5.93 15.05 -2.00
N SER A 37 6.42 14.28 -1.03
CA SER A 37 6.11 12.86 -0.91
C SER A 37 4.71 12.61 -0.37
N TYR A 38 4.30 13.37 0.65
CA TYR A 38 2.89 13.39 1.06
C TYR A 38 1.98 13.83 -0.07
N PHE A 39 2.36 14.90 -0.76
CA PHE A 39 1.61 15.42 -1.90
C PHE A 39 1.45 14.35 -2.99
N ALA A 40 2.53 13.69 -3.40
CA ALA A 40 2.46 12.64 -4.43
C ALA A 40 1.53 11.47 -4.03
N LEU A 41 1.67 10.95 -2.81
CA LEU A 41 0.82 9.86 -2.31
C LEU A 41 -0.64 10.28 -2.13
N LEU A 42 -0.89 11.52 -1.70
CA LEU A 42 -2.22 12.06 -1.49
C LEU A 42 -2.92 12.39 -2.81
N MET A 43 -2.20 12.90 -3.80
CA MET A 43 -2.71 13.11 -5.16
C MET A 43 -3.08 11.80 -5.85
N MET A 44 -2.31 10.74 -5.61
CA MET A 44 -2.65 9.41 -6.09
C MET A 44 -3.94 8.88 -5.44
N LEU A 45 -4.08 9.11 -4.13
CA LEU A 45 -5.25 8.71 -3.35
C LEU A 45 -6.51 9.40 -3.87
N THR A 46 -6.46 10.72 -4.09
CA THR A 46 -7.58 11.49 -4.64
C THR A 46 -7.90 11.12 -6.07
N MET A 47 -6.89 10.78 -6.88
CA MET A 47 -7.10 10.28 -8.24
C MET A 47 -7.87 8.96 -8.25
N PHE A 48 -7.51 7.99 -7.40
CA PHE A 48 -8.25 6.73 -7.29
C PHE A 48 -9.66 6.92 -6.72
N LEU A 49 -9.83 7.81 -5.72
CA LEU A 49 -11.16 8.18 -5.22
C LEU A 49 -12.02 8.77 -6.34
N GLY A 50 -11.49 9.73 -7.09
CA GLY A 50 -12.18 10.36 -8.22
C GLY A 50 -12.56 9.34 -9.30
N ALA A 51 -11.62 8.45 -9.66
CA ALA A 51 -11.87 7.36 -10.61
C ALA A 51 -12.97 6.41 -10.11
N SER A 52 -12.94 6.03 -8.83
CA SER A 52 -13.98 5.21 -8.22
C SER A 52 -15.37 5.88 -8.26
N ILE A 53 -15.46 7.19 -7.96
CA ILE A 53 -16.71 7.96 -8.05
C ILE A 53 -17.27 7.94 -9.48
N TYR A 54 -16.41 8.20 -10.47
CA TYR A 54 -16.82 8.18 -11.88
C TYR A 54 -17.29 6.78 -12.31
N LEU A 55 -16.52 5.74 -11.99
CA LEU A 55 -16.84 4.36 -12.37
C LEU A 55 -18.10 3.83 -11.69
N TYR A 56 -18.42 4.33 -10.49
CA TYR A 56 -19.62 3.94 -9.78
C TYR A 56 -20.91 4.41 -10.47
N SER A 57 -20.91 5.64 -11.01
CA SER A 57 -22.06 6.22 -11.72
C SER A 57 -21.64 7.08 -12.92
N PRO A 58 -21.22 6.45 -14.04
CA PRO A 58 -20.62 7.15 -15.17
C PRO A 58 -21.53 8.22 -15.77
N SER A 59 -21.12 9.48 -15.63
CA SER A 59 -21.85 10.66 -16.12
C SER A 59 -20.94 11.88 -16.19
N ASN A 60 -21.31 12.89 -16.99
CA ASN A 60 -20.58 14.17 -17.02
C ASN A 60 -20.52 14.83 -15.64
N VAL A 61 -21.57 14.66 -14.82
CA VAL A 61 -21.63 15.15 -13.44
C VAL A 61 -20.59 14.43 -12.57
N SER A 62 -20.56 13.09 -12.59
CA SER A 62 -19.56 12.32 -11.81
C SER A 62 -18.12 12.61 -12.24
N LEU A 63 -17.88 12.84 -13.53
CA LEU A 63 -16.57 13.23 -14.06
C LEU A 63 -16.17 14.63 -13.56
N ALA A 64 -17.10 15.59 -13.60
CA ALA A 64 -16.87 16.93 -13.07
C ALA A 64 -16.60 16.90 -11.56
N VAL A 65 -17.31 16.07 -10.80
CA VAL A 65 -17.07 15.87 -9.36
C VAL A 65 -15.67 15.28 -9.13
N ALA A 66 -15.30 14.21 -9.86
CA ALA A 66 -13.97 13.61 -9.76
C ALA A 66 -12.85 14.61 -10.06
N PHE A 67 -13.02 15.41 -11.12
CA PHE A 67 -12.09 16.48 -11.47
C PHE A 67 -12.01 17.56 -10.39
N ALA A 68 -13.16 18.03 -9.89
CA ALA A 68 -13.23 19.07 -8.87
C ALA A 68 -12.59 18.63 -7.54
N VAL A 69 -12.81 17.38 -7.12
CA VAL A 69 -12.17 16.82 -5.91
C VAL A 69 -10.66 16.78 -6.08
N ASN A 70 -10.16 16.29 -7.21
CA ASN A 70 -8.72 16.17 -7.43
C ASN A 70 -8.05 17.56 -7.51
N MET A 71 -8.64 18.49 -8.27
CA MET A 71 -8.15 19.86 -8.40
C MET A 71 -8.24 20.64 -7.09
N GLY A 72 -9.34 20.50 -6.35
CA GLY A 72 -9.55 21.16 -5.07
C GLY A 72 -8.47 20.77 -4.06
N VAL A 73 -8.23 19.46 -3.91
CA VAL A 73 -7.18 18.96 -3.01
C VAL A 73 -5.79 19.43 -3.46
N MET A 74 -5.48 19.35 -4.76
CA MET A 74 -4.21 19.84 -5.30
C MET A 74 -3.98 21.32 -4.96
N ILE A 75 -4.96 22.19 -5.25
CA ILE A 75 -4.87 23.63 -5.02
C ILE A 75 -4.72 23.92 -3.52
N THR A 76 -5.54 23.30 -2.67
CA THR A 76 -5.47 23.51 -1.22
C THR A 76 -4.11 23.10 -0.65
N VAL A 77 -3.58 21.93 -1.05
CA VAL A 77 -2.30 21.43 -0.55
C VAL A 77 -1.13 22.28 -1.06
N LEU A 78 -1.14 22.71 -2.33
CA LEU A 78 -0.11 23.61 -2.87
C LEU A 78 -0.20 25.02 -2.27
N ALA A 79 -1.40 25.57 -2.09
CA ALA A 79 -1.58 26.86 -1.43
C ALA A 79 -1.02 26.82 0.00
N TYR A 80 -1.29 25.74 0.73
CA TYR A 80 -0.71 25.51 2.05
C TYR A 80 0.83 25.44 2.00
N PHE A 81 1.41 24.73 1.03
CA PHE A 81 2.86 24.68 0.83
C PHE A 81 3.45 26.07 0.66
N PHE A 82 2.93 26.87 -0.28
CA PHE A 82 3.44 28.20 -0.55
C PHE A 82 3.32 29.12 0.66
N ALA A 83 2.28 28.97 1.49
CA ALA A 83 2.12 29.73 2.73
C ALA A 83 3.18 29.40 3.79
N ILE A 84 3.77 28.19 3.78
CA ILE A 84 4.77 27.76 4.78
C ILE A 84 6.17 27.53 4.18
N ALA A 85 6.35 27.71 2.88
CA ALA A 85 7.53 27.27 2.13
C ALA A 85 8.84 27.84 2.70
N GLU A 86 8.85 29.14 3.00
CA GLU A 86 9.99 29.83 3.60
C GLU A 86 10.35 29.20 4.95
N ASN A 87 9.37 29.05 5.85
CA ASN A 87 9.54 28.47 7.18
C ASN A 87 10.06 27.02 7.17
N ILE A 88 9.66 26.20 6.19
CA ILE A 88 10.10 24.80 6.10
C ILE A 88 11.44 24.65 5.37
N SER A 89 11.84 25.63 4.56
CA SER A 89 13.11 25.60 3.81
C SER A 89 14.32 25.73 4.73
N GLU A 90 14.19 26.49 5.81
CA GLU A 90 15.27 26.75 6.77
C GLU A 90 15.43 25.64 7.82
N ARG A 91 14.44 24.74 7.94
CA ARG A 91 14.43 23.70 8.96
C ARG A 91 15.15 22.43 8.50
N LYS A 92 16.02 21.90 9.36
CA LYS A 92 16.58 20.56 9.19
C LYS A 92 15.49 19.51 9.43
N LEU A 93 15.35 18.58 8.50
CA LEU A 93 14.38 17.50 8.60
C LEU A 93 14.69 16.60 9.81
N HIS A 94 13.72 16.47 10.72
CA HIS A 94 13.67 15.43 11.73
C HIS A 94 12.46 14.53 11.45
N VAL A 95 12.71 13.32 10.97
CA VAL A 95 11.64 12.37 10.60
C VAL A 95 11.15 11.67 11.86
N SER A 96 10.00 12.10 12.36
CA SER A 96 9.34 11.45 13.49
C SER A 96 8.72 10.10 13.09
N SER A 97 8.47 9.24 14.08
CA SER A 97 7.73 7.98 13.88
C SER A 97 6.36 8.18 13.23
N ILE A 98 5.69 9.30 13.55
CA ILE A 98 4.39 9.65 12.95
C ILE A 98 4.54 9.77 11.44
N HIS A 99 5.58 10.45 10.95
CA HIS A 99 5.77 10.60 9.51
C HIS A 99 5.97 9.27 8.80
N VAL A 100 6.78 8.39 9.41
CA VAL A 100 7.04 7.04 8.89
C VAL A 100 5.75 6.22 8.78
N TYR A 101 4.94 6.18 9.85
CA TYR A 101 3.68 5.44 9.84
C TYR A 101 2.67 6.06 8.87
N SER A 102 2.53 7.38 8.82
CA SER A 102 1.58 8.04 7.91
C SER A 102 1.91 7.80 6.44
N ILE A 103 3.18 7.87 6.06
CA ILE A 103 3.61 7.57 4.68
C ILE A 103 3.35 6.10 4.34
N SER A 104 3.67 5.19 5.27
CA SER A 104 3.45 3.76 5.09
C SER A 104 1.96 3.45 4.92
N LEU A 105 1.11 4.08 5.73
CA LEU A 105 -0.34 3.93 5.64
C LEU A 105 -0.88 4.50 4.33
N LEU A 106 -0.41 5.66 3.90
CA LEU A 106 -0.81 6.26 2.62
C LEU A 106 -0.43 5.38 1.42
N ALA A 107 0.73 4.73 1.46
CA ALA A 107 1.12 3.77 0.42
C ALA A 107 0.11 2.61 0.35
N VAL A 108 -0.23 1.99 1.49
CA VAL A 108 -1.19 0.89 1.52
C VAL A 108 -2.61 1.34 1.15
N LEU A 109 -3.04 2.54 1.56
CA LEU A 109 -4.37 3.07 1.21
C LEU A 109 -4.51 3.33 -0.30
N ASN A 110 -3.44 3.73 -0.98
CA ASN A 110 -3.44 3.84 -2.44
C ASN A 110 -3.76 2.49 -3.10
N GLU A 111 -3.15 1.41 -2.60
CA GLU A 111 -3.40 0.06 -3.09
C GLU A 111 -4.83 -0.40 -2.83
N VAL A 112 -5.38 -0.13 -1.63
CA VAL A 112 -6.79 -0.43 -1.32
C VAL A 112 -7.72 0.27 -2.31
N LEU A 113 -7.48 1.54 -2.61
CA LEU A 113 -8.30 2.30 -3.55
C LEU A 113 -8.08 1.89 -5.00
N MET A 114 -6.88 1.44 -5.37
CA MET A 114 -6.65 0.82 -6.66
C MET A 114 -7.47 -0.47 -6.80
N GLY A 115 -7.50 -1.31 -5.75
CA GLY A 115 -8.36 -2.49 -5.66
C GLY A 115 -9.84 -2.16 -5.90
N SER A 116 -10.34 -1.09 -5.25
CA SER A 116 -11.70 -0.56 -5.50
C SER A 116 -11.90 -0.14 -6.96
N THR A 117 -11.00 0.71 -7.47
CA THR A 117 -11.13 1.34 -8.78
C THR A 117 -11.12 0.29 -9.89
N PHE A 118 -10.21 -0.67 -9.82
CA PHE A 118 -10.06 -1.69 -10.85
C PHE A 118 -11.14 -2.76 -10.72
N GLY A 119 -11.54 -3.09 -9.48
CA GLY A 119 -12.70 -3.92 -9.22
C GLY A 119 -13.98 -3.32 -9.82
N LEU A 120 -14.22 -2.01 -9.65
CA LEU A 120 -15.32 -1.29 -10.28
C LEU A 120 -15.24 -1.32 -11.81
N ALA A 121 -14.05 -1.07 -12.37
CA ALA A 121 -13.85 -1.05 -13.82
C ALA A 121 -14.13 -2.41 -14.47
N GLN A 122 -13.75 -3.50 -13.80
CA GLN A 122 -13.90 -4.85 -14.30
C GLN A 122 -15.27 -5.44 -14.00
N PHE A 123 -15.73 -5.40 -12.76
CA PHE A 123 -16.93 -6.11 -12.30
C PHE A 123 -18.20 -5.24 -12.29
N GLY A 124 -18.05 -3.91 -12.40
CA GLY A 124 -19.15 -2.96 -12.37
C GLY A 124 -19.61 -2.59 -10.95
N SER A 125 -20.53 -1.63 -10.85
CA SER A 125 -20.95 -1.02 -9.57
C SER A 125 -21.82 -1.92 -8.67
N ARG A 126 -22.38 -3.01 -9.20
CA ARG A 126 -23.30 -3.89 -8.45
C ARG A 126 -22.64 -4.52 -7.22
N LEU A 127 -21.37 -4.93 -7.31
CA LEU A 127 -20.64 -5.48 -6.18
C LEU A 127 -20.27 -4.42 -5.14
N PHE A 128 -20.26 -3.15 -5.52
CA PHE A 128 -19.81 -2.03 -4.70
C PHE A 128 -20.98 -1.19 -4.14
N SER A 129 -22.19 -1.75 -4.13
CA SER A 129 -23.43 -1.01 -3.85
C SER A 129 -23.55 -0.46 -2.42
N THR A 130 -22.77 -0.97 -1.47
CA THR A 130 -22.75 -0.50 -0.08
C THR A 130 -21.31 -0.17 0.34
N PRO A 131 -21.11 0.77 1.29
CA PRO A 131 -19.78 1.10 1.80
C PRO A 131 -19.02 -0.13 2.34
N TYR A 132 -19.73 -1.04 3.01
CA TYR A 132 -19.16 -2.29 3.50
C TYR A 132 -18.65 -3.17 2.36
N ASN A 133 -19.48 -3.41 1.34
CA ASN A 133 -19.09 -4.23 0.19
C ASN A 133 -17.95 -3.58 -0.58
N ALA A 134 -17.99 -2.26 -0.75
CA ALA A 134 -16.93 -1.52 -1.42
C ALA A 134 -15.59 -1.73 -0.70
N PHE A 135 -15.56 -1.57 0.62
CA PHE A 135 -14.36 -1.86 1.40
C PHE A 135 -13.92 -3.32 1.30
N TYR A 136 -14.85 -4.26 1.49
CA TYR A 136 -14.59 -5.69 1.44
C TYR A 136 -13.97 -6.11 0.09
N TYR A 137 -14.61 -5.80 -1.03
CA TYR A 137 -14.10 -6.16 -2.37
C TYR A 137 -12.86 -5.37 -2.78
N SER A 138 -12.54 -4.25 -2.12
CA SER A 138 -11.30 -3.52 -2.36
C SER A 138 -10.09 -4.28 -1.83
N ILE A 139 -10.16 -4.75 -0.59
CA ILE A 139 -9.06 -5.46 0.07
C ILE A 139 -9.05 -6.97 -0.24
N ASN A 140 -10.19 -7.52 -0.66
CA ASN A 140 -10.39 -8.91 -1.02
C ASN A 140 -10.35 -9.08 -2.55
N SER A 141 -9.27 -8.63 -3.19
CA SER A 141 -9.16 -8.61 -4.65
C SER A 141 -7.72 -8.80 -5.11
N TYR A 142 -7.55 -9.50 -6.23
CA TYR A 142 -6.23 -9.62 -6.87
C TYR A 142 -5.70 -8.26 -7.36
N TRP A 143 -6.56 -7.27 -7.59
CA TRP A 143 -6.16 -5.89 -7.91
C TRP A 143 -5.55 -5.14 -6.73
N PHE A 144 -5.74 -5.64 -5.50
CA PHE A 144 -5.03 -5.16 -4.32
C PHE A 144 -3.77 -5.98 -4.06
N PHE A 145 -3.88 -7.31 -4.03
CA PHE A 145 -2.75 -8.16 -3.62
C PHE A 145 -1.61 -8.23 -4.65
N LEU A 146 -1.89 -8.32 -5.95
CA LEU A 146 -0.82 -8.51 -6.96
C LEU A 146 0.06 -7.26 -7.10
N PRO A 147 -0.50 -6.05 -7.23
CA PRO A 147 0.31 -4.84 -7.28
C PRO A 147 1.09 -4.65 -5.99
N MET A 148 0.44 -4.80 -4.83
CA MET A 148 1.09 -4.67 -3.54
C MET A 148 2.22 -5.67 -3.31
N MET A 149 2.05 -6.95 -3.67
CA MET A 149 3.14 -7.92 -3.62
C MET A 149 4.32 -7.51 -4.51
N SER A 150 4.04 -7.03 -5.71
CA SER A 150 5.04 -6.56 -6.69
C SER A 150 5.80 -5.34 -6.16
N GLU A 151 5.13 -4.42 -5.48
CA GLU A 151 5.75 -3.28 -4.82
C GLU A 151 6.60 -3.70 -3.64
N MET A 152 6.08 -4.56 -2.76
CA MET A 152 6.83 -5.01 -1.60
C MET A 152 8.11 -5.71 -2.02
N ILE A 153 8.06 -6.62 -3.02
CA ILE A 153 9.26 -7.31 -3.51
C ILE A 153 10.20 -6.36 -4.25
N GLY A 154 9.69 -5.45 -5.09
CA GLY A 154 10.51 -4.46 -5.78
C GLY A 154 11.24 -3.55 -4.79
N PHE A 155 10.53 -3.07 -3.76
CA PHE A 155 11.09 -2.24 -2.71
C PHE A 155 12.11 -3.00 -1.86
N TYR A 156 11.86 -4.29 -1.57
CA TYR A 156 12.82 -5.16 -0.92
C TYR A 156 14.12 -5.28 -1.74
N VAL A 157 14.00 -5.60 -3.03
CA VAL A 157 15.15 -5.80 -3.94
C VAL A 157 15.98 -4.53 -4.07
N ILE A 158 15.35 -3.36 -4.20
CA ILE A 158 16.05 -2.06 -4.23
C ILE A 158 16.94 -1.87 -3.00
N HIS A 159 16.43 -2.24 -1.81
CA HIS A 159 17.20 -2.12 -0.56
C HIS A 159 18.27 -3.20 -0.43
N TYR A 160 17.94 -4.44 -0.81
CA TYR A 160 18.87 -5.55 -0.82
C TYR A 160 20.11 -5.26 -1.68
N LEU A 161 19.91 -4.71 -2.89
CA LEU A 161 21.00 -4.32 -3.80
C LEU A 161 21.86 -3.18 -3.23
N ARG A 162 21.36 -2.41 -2.26
CA ARG A 162 22.11 -1.37 -1.54
C ARG A 162 22.78 -1.89 -0.26
N GLY A 163 22.80 -3.21 -0.06
CA GLY A 163 23.37 -3.85 1.12
C GLY A 163 22.51 -3.75 2.38
N LEU A 164 21.24 -3.36 2.26
CA LEU A 164 20.29 -3.32 3.36
C LEU A 164 19.44 -4.60 3.36
N GLN A 165 19.79 -5.55 4.23
CA GLN A 165 19.15 -6.86 4.26
C GLN A 165 18.15 -6.97 5.40
N TYR A 166 16.89 -7.24 5.06
CA TYR A 166 15.79 -7.38 6.02
C TYR A 166 15.09 -8.74 5.87
N PRO A 167 15.79 -9.87 6.10
CA PRO A 167 15.29 -11.20 5.76
C PRO A 167 13.99 -11.56 6.50
N TYR A 168 13.76 -10.96 7.67
CA TYR A 168 12.52 -11.15 8.46
C TYR A 168 11.28 -10.53 7.81
N LEU A 169 11.41 -9.71 6.76
CA LEU A 169 10.29 -9.11 6.02
C LEU A 169 9.84 -9.95 4.82
N LEU A 170 10.73 -10.78 4.27
CA LEU A 170 10.47 -11.59 3.08
C LEU A 170 9.29 -12.56 3.24
N PRO A 171 9.05 -13.20 4.41
CA PRO A 171 7.89 -14.07 4.57
C PRO A 171 6.56 -13.32 4.31
N LEU A 172 6.45 -12.05 4.70
CA LEU A 172 5.24 -11.28 4.43
C LEU A 172 5.00 -11.09 2.92
N VAL A 173 6.05 -10.88 2.12
CA VAL A 173 5.95 -10.84 0.65
C VAL A 173 5.43 -12.17 0.11
N GLY A 174 5.86 -13.29 0.69
CA GLY A 174 5.34 -14.61 0.37
C GLY A 174 3.85 -14.76 0.71
N VAL A 175 3.41 -14.28 1.89
CA VAL A 175 1.99 -14.29 2.27
C VAL A 175 1.14 -13.49 1.28
N THR A 176 1.62 -12.33 0.84
CA THR A 176 0.89 -11.49 -0.13
C THR A 176 0.93 -12.03 -1.56
N ALA A 177 1.86 -12.94 -1.88
CA ALA A 177 1.90 -13.66 -3.16
C ALA A 177 0.86 -14.80 -3.26
N PHE A 178 0.38 -15.31 -2.12
CA PHE A 178 -0.65 -16.35 -2.06
C PHE A 178 -1.90 -15.89 -1.30
N PRO A 179 -2.57 -14.82 -1.74
CA PRO A 179 -3.77 -14.31 -1.07
C PRO A 179 -4.92 -15.29 -1.25
N PRO A 180 -5.42 -15.94 -0.18
CA PRO A 180 -6.43 -16.98 -0.35
C PRO A 180 -7.79 -16.44 -0.78
N THR A 181 -8.01 -15.15 -0.57
CA THR A 181 -9.24 -14.42 -0.87
C THR A 181 -9.28 -13.84 -2.30
N ALA A 182 -8.14 -13.73 -2.99
CA ALA A 182 -8.09 -12.98 -4.24
C ALA A 182 -8.70 -13.70 -5.45
N PHE A 183 -8.74 -15.04 -5.46
CA PHE A 183 -9.22 -15.81 -6.61
C PHE A 183 -10.35 -16.75 -6.21
N ASN A 184 -11.46 -16.69 -6.95
CA ASN A 184 -12.61 -17.57 -6.77
C ASN A 184 -12.43 -18.88 -7.57
N VAL A 185 -11.39 -19.65 -7.22
CA VAL A 185 -11.09 -20.96 -7.82
C VAL A 185 -11.06 -22.00 -6.70
N SER A 186 -11.78 -23.11 -6.87
CA SER A 186 -12.00 -24.12 -5.81
C SER A 186 -10.69 -24.65 -5.20
N ASN A 187 -9.66 -24.84 -6.03
CA ASN A 187 -8.36 -25.34 -5.58
C ASN A 187 -7.44 -24.24 -5.06
N TRP A 188 -7.72 -22.97 -5.37
CA TRP A 188 -6.87 -21.85 -4.97
C TRP A 188 -6.97 -21.59 -3.47
N PHE A 189 -8.18 -21.47 -2.94
CA PHE A 189 -8.40 -21.17 -1.52
C PHE A 189 -7.63 -22.11 -0.57
N PRO A 190 -7.79 -23.46 -0.64
CA PRO A 190 -7.08 -24.36 0.27
C PRO A 190 -5.56 -24.31 0.07
N PHE A 191 -5.09 -24.22 -1.18
CA PHE A 191 -3.66 -24.09 -1.49
C PHE A 191 -3.07 -22.81 -0.89
N ALA A 192 -3.70 -21.67 -1.12
CA ALA A 192 -3.26 -20.37 -0.65
C ALA A 192 -3.29 -20.27 0.87
N VAL A 193 -4.28 -20.87 1.55
CA VAL A 193 -4.30 -20.99 3.02
C VAL A 193 -3.09 -21.79 3.51
N ILE A 194 -2.81 -22.96 2.92
CA ILE A 194 -1.65 -23.79 3.31
C ILE A 194 -0.35 -23.01 3.12
N MET A 195 -0.18 -22.34 1.98
CA MET A 195 0.99 -21.51 1.70
C MET A 195 1.11 -20.36 2.70
N THR A 196 0.03 -19.65 2.98
CA THR A 196 -0.02 -18.55 3.95
C THR A 196 0.40 -19.00 5.34
N LEU A 197 -0.14 -20.12 5.82
CA LEU A 197 0.19 -20.70 7.12
C LEU A 197 1.65 -21.16 7.18
N GLY A 198 2.12 -21.87 6.15
CA GLY A 198 3.50 -22.36 6.06
C GLY A 198 4.52 -21.23 6.02
N ILE A 199 4.27 -20.20 5.22
CA ILE A 199 5.14 -19.01 5.10
C ILE A 199 5.11 -18.19 6.39
N SER A 200 3.94 -18.03 7.01
CA SER A 200 3.83 -17.34 8.31
C SER A 200 4.56 -18.10 9.41
N ALA A 201 4.43 -19.44 9.46
CA ALA A 201 5.19 -20.28 10.39
C ALA A 201 6.70 -20.14 10.16
N TYR A 202 7.16 -20.16 8.91
CA TYR A 202 8.55 -19.84 8.56
C TYR A 202 8.94 -18.45 9.10
N GLY A 203 8.09 -17.44 8.93
CA GLY A 203 8.29 -16.11 9.51
C GLY A 203 8.47 -16.12 11.04
N VAL A 204 7.67 -16.89 11.77
CA VAL A 204 7.78 -17.01 13.24
C VAL A 204 9.12 -17.62 13.67
N PHE A 205 9.57 -18.68 12.99
CA PHE A 205 10.80 -19.39 13.36
C PHE A 205 12.06 -18.62 12.99
N PHE A 206 12.10 -18.00 11.81
CA PHE A 206 13.30 -17.39 11.26
C PHE A 206 13.46 -15.89 11.56
N SER A 207 12.38 -15.21 11.99
CA SER A 207 12.48 -13.80 12.39
C SER A 207 13.22 -13.66 13.71
N LYS A 208 14.37 -12.96 13.69
CA LYS A 208 15.12 -12.64 14.91
C LYS A 208 14.42 -11.59 15.78
N ARG A 209 13.60 -10.71 15.18
CA ARG A 209 12.89 -9.65 15.91
C ARG A 209 11.55 -10.14 16.48
N ARG A 210 11.29 -9.82 17.75
CA ARG A 210 10.08 -10.28 18.48
C ARG A 210 8.77 -9.68 17.94
N ASP A 211 8.81 -8.42 17.54
CA ASP A 211 7.66 -7.71 16.93
C ASP A 211 7.15 -8.45 15.68
N TRP A 212 8.06 -8.84 14.78
CA TRP A 212 7.69 -9.57 13.57
C TRP A 212 7.20 -10.99 13.84
N LYS A 213 7.67 -11.65 14.90
CA LYS A 213 7.07 -12.93 15.33
C LYS A 213 5.59 -12.77 15.69
N TYR A 214 5.21 -11.68 16.37
CA TYR A 214 3.81 -11.43 16.69
C TYR A 214 2.96 -11.14 15.45
N VAL A 215 3.51 -10.42 14.46
CA VAL A 215 2.83 -10.22 13.17
C VAL A 215 2.58 -11.56 12.47
N TYR A 216 3.57 -12.45 12.42
CA TYR A 216 3.39 -13.75 11.79
C TYR A 216 2.46 -14.69 12.59
N LEU A 217 2.50 -14.63 13.92
CA LEU A 217 1.54 -15.36 14.76
C LEU A 217 0.11 -14.86 14.55
N SER A 218 -0.10 -13.54 14.46
CA SER A 218 -1.44 -12.99 14.18
C SER A 218 -1.92 -13.46 12.81
N LEU A 219 -1.04 -13.48 11.79
CA LEU A 219 -1.38 -13.98 10.45
C LEU A 219 -1.78 -15.46 10.46
N ILE A 220 -1.13 -16.31 11.25
CA ILE A 220 -1.53 -17.71 11.45
C ILE A 220 -2.93 -17.78 12.06
N VAL A 221 -3.17 -17.06 13.15
CA VAL A 221 -4.47 -17.05 13.84
C VAL A 221 -5.58 -16.59 12.90
N THR A 222 -5.39 -15.47 12.21
CA THR A 222 -6.38 -14.96 11.25
C THR A 222 -6.50 -15.84 10.01
N GLY A 223 -5.44 -16.52 9.59
CA GLY A 223 -5.46 -17.46 8.47
C GLY A 223 -6.29 -18.71 8.77
N VAL A 224 -6.34 -19.16 10.03
CA VAL A 224 -7.27 -20.22 10.47
C VAL A 224 -8.71 -19.69 10.52
N ILE A 225 -8.91 -18.48 11.03
CA ILE A 225 -10.23 -17.82 11.08
C ILE A 225 -10.81 -17.58 9.68
N LEU A 226 -9.96 -17.49 8.65
CA LEU A 226 -10.34 -17.29 7.25
C LEU A 226 -11.40 -18.29 6.75
N ILE A 227 -11.39 -19.52 7.29
CA ILE A 227 -12.37 -20.58 6.96
C ILE A 227 -13.80 -20.14 7.30
N ILE A 228 -13.95 -19.27 8.30
CA ILE A 228 -15.23 -18.75 8.78
C ILE A 228 -15.50 -17.36 8.21
N ASN A 229 -14.51 -16.47 8.25
CA ASN A 229 -14.65 -15.08 7.82
C ASN A 229 -13.33 -14.53 7.27
N ALA A 230 -13.38 -13.96 6.06
CA ALA A 230 -12.22 -13.39 5.38
C ALA A 230 -11.73 -12.05 5.97
N LEU A 231 -12.63 -11.26 6.54
CA LEU A 231 -12.36 -9.86 6.90
C LEU A 231 -11.27 -9.69 7.97
N PRO A 232 -11.20 -10.49 9.05
CA PRO A 232 -10.12 -10.40 10.02
C PRO A 232 -8.73 -10.65 9.41
N TYR A 233 -8.64 -11.56 8.43
CA TYR A 233 -7.39 -11.85 7.73
C TYR A 233 -6.97 -10.69 6.84
N ASP A 234 -7.87 -10.21 5.98
CA ASP A 234 -7.56 -9.13 5.04
C ASP A 234 -7.13 -7.84 5.79
N LEU A 235 -7.81 -7.49 6.90
CA LEU A 235 -7.42 -6.37 7.76
C LEU A 235 -6.04 -6.57 8.39
N ASN A 236 -5.75 -7.77 8.88
CA ASN A 236 -4.45 -8.08 9.49
C ASN A 236 -3.33 -7.99 8.44
N VAL A 237 -3.57 -8.42 7.20
CA VAL A 237 -2.61 -8.26 6.11
C VAL A 237 -2.38 -6.79 5.77
N VAL A 238 -3.42 -5.96 5.68
CA VAL A 238 -3.29 -4.49 5.48
C VAL A 238 -2.45 -3.83 6.58
N ILE A 239 -2.64 -4.24 7.84
CA ILE A 239 -1.84 -3.76 8.97
C ILE A 239 -0.39 -4.24 8.83
N ALA A 240 -0.17 -5.53 8.53
CA ALA A 240 1.17 -6.09 8.36
C ALA A 240 1.94 -5.42 7.22
N MET A 241 1.27 -5.14 6.11
CA MET A 241 1.78 -4.37 4.98
C MET A 241 2.19 -2.94 5.38
N THR A 242 1.42 -2.28 6.23
CA THR A 242 1.78 -0.96 6.76
C THR A 242 3.03 -1.04 7.64
N LEU A 243 3.14 -2.09 8.47
CA LEU A 243 4.32 -2.35 9.31
C LEU A 243 5.56 -2.71 8.49
N TYR A 244 5.38 -3.33 7.32
CA TYR A 244 6.45 -3.65 6.39
C TYR A 244 7.16 -2.38 5.90
N TYR A 245 6.40 -1.44 5.33
CA TYR A 245 6.95 -0.18 4.84
C TYR A 245 7.56 0.63 5.97
N SER A 246 6.88 0.71 7.13
CA SER A 246 7.38 1.48 8.26
C SER A 246 8.72 0.93 8.77
N SER A 247 8.87 -0.40 8.82
CA SER A 247 10.11 -1.06 9.22
C SER A 247 11.28 -0.73 8.30
N ILE A 248 11.06 -0.65 6.98
CA ILE A 248 12.12 -0.26 6.03
C ILE A 248 12.46 1.22 6.20
N PHE A 249 11.46 2.09 6.26
CA PHE A 249 11.66 3.53 6.40
C PHE A 249 12.38 3.89 7.70
N PHE A 250 12.00 3.30 8.84
CA PHE A 250 12.69 3.53 10.11
C PHE A 250 14.18 3.22 10.01
N GLN A 251 14.55 2.10 9.42
CA GLN A 251 15.95 1.69 9.28
C GLN A 251 16.74 2.61 8.34
N VAL A 252 16.12 3.02 7.24
CA VAL A 252 16.72 3.97 6.29
C VAL A 252 16.94 5.32 6.95
N PHE A 253 15.94 5.88 7.63
CA PHE A 253 16.05 7.20 8.24
C PHE A 253 17.03 7.19 9.42
N GLN A 254 17.04 6.14 10.25
CA GLN A 254 18.02 5.99 11.33
C GLN A 254 19.46 5.90 10.80
N ARG A 255 19.71 5.09 9.76
CA ARG A 255 21.06 5.01 9.15
C ARG A 255 21.49 6.34 8.53
N GLY A 256 20.55 7.02 7.88
CA GLY A 256 20.79 8.34 7.30
C GLY A 256 21.10 9.44 8.31
N GLU A 257 20.82 9.25 9.59
CA GLU A 257 21.26 10.12 10.70
C GLU A 257 22.64 9.72 11.23
N ILE A 258 22.98 8.43 11.23
CA ILE A 258 24.30 7.92 11.67
C ILE A 258 25.40 8.39 10.73
N ASP A 259 25.19 8.28 9.41
CA ASP A 259 26.18 8.70 8.39
C ASP A 259 26.44 10.23 8.41
N LYS A 260 25.61 11.04 9.09
CA LYS A 260 25.82 12.49 9.27
C LYS A 260 26.64 12.84 10.52
N ARG A 261 26.89 11.88 11.42
CA ARG A 261 27.61 12.07 12.68
C ARG A 261 29.08 11.61 12.62
N LEU A 262 29.44 10.92 11.54
CA LEU A 262 30.82 10.54 11.18
C LEU A 262 31.38 11.56 10.19
#